data_AF-A0A6A5SY95-F1
#
_entry.id   AF-A0A6A5SY95-F1
#
_cell.length_a   1.000
_cell.length_b   1.000
_cell.length_c   1.000
_cell.angle_alpha   90.00
_cell.angle_beta   90.00
_cell.angle_gamma   90.00
#
_symmetry.space_group_name_H-M   'P 1'
#
loop_
_entity.id
_entity.type
_entity.pdbx_description
1 polymer ?
#
loop_
_entity_poly.entity_id
_entity_poly.type
_entity_poly.pdbx_seq_one_letter_code
_entity_poly.pdbx_strand_id
1 'polypeptide(L)'
;MGFFRRSMSSGSSISRPSTIDYASDSDAPTSRTSIDSTCGDEIADSLATITKPAPTAPILSLPIELVQQISSYLDDASAAAFCLSSRYIYYALGTEVLSGHVEASKNRFEKRRTIEAVVERAFPGQWFCAWCDKFHAWSAEDGPTTVKEENKRDCTEFNSYLHGGDRYALCYHHVRLAINRALCGPEHGILLSAFEHEKRGMARIFKTPVPTKLAIEARIVQGRFVLHTSFAIILPSWTKSDKNLLKQLWPTLPHILSGHRDSENGHTGLMAAIDNVVRRGWRYPFTQNCSTCATDWTVSSYEFPHATGGQTRLVIQSWRDLGTGRNPFEGGWRAHGVCTGGYSNSSTQVIRLANIQAGDVRRAFDDVELGDQTLRTARVGASSTPRSRIYRSFMRKECNEDQGFEIRRSRAKPRTWRTQIENEEAFRKEEEERLYVVRNVAEKLVRLNAETGRRI
;
A
#
# COMPACT_ATOMS: atom_id res chain seq x y z
N MET A 1 -26.35 2.21 -26.27
CA MET A 1 -24.87 2.33 -26.20
C MET A 1 -24.29 0.97 -26.62
N GLY A 2 -23.55 0.89 -27.72
CA GLY A 2 -23.02 -0.39 -28.22
C GLY A 2 -21.74 -0.78 -27.49
N PHE A 3 -21.85 -1.39 -26.32
CA PHE A 3 -20.72 -1.76 -25.46
C PHE A 3 -19.83 -2.89 -26.01
N PHE A 4 -20.28 -3.62 -27.04
CA PHE A 4 -19.57 -4.79 -27.59
C PHE A 4 -19.31 -4.73 -29.10
N ARG A 5 -19.13 -3.53 -29.67
CA ARG A 5 -18.50 -3.45 -31.00
C ARG A 5 -17.00 -3.67 -30.81
N ARG A 6 -16.50 -4.82 -31.27
CA ARG A 6 -15.06 -5.06 -31.42
C ARG A 6 -14.46 -3.86 -32.15
N SER A 7 -13.65 -3.09 -31.44
CA SER A 7 -12.64 -2.25 -32.07
C SER A 7 -11.70 -3.20 -32.80
N MET A 8 -11.90 -3.38 -34.10
CA MET A 8 -10.85 -3.92 -34.94
C MET A 8 -9.76 -2.87 -34.93
N SER A 9 -8.67 -3.15 -34.22
CA SER A 9 -7.43 -2.39 -34.29
C SER A 9 -6.91 -2.56 -35.71
N SER A 10 -7.31 -1.67 -36.62
CA SER A 10 -6.62 -1.50 -37.88
C SER A 10 -5.25 -0.93 -37.54
N GLY A 11 -4.23 -1.78 -37.57
CA GLY A 11 -2.84 -1.32 -37.56
C GLY A 11 -2.60 -0.50 -38.81
N SER A 12 -2.61 0.83 -38.67
CA SER A 12 -2.11 1.75 -39.69
C SER A 12 -0.65 2.03 -39.42
N SER A 13 0.21 1.08 -39.81
CA SER A 13 1.61 1.33 -40.09
C SER A 13 1.72 2.12 -41.40
N ILE A 14 1.57 3.45 -41.31
CA ILE A 14 2.03 4.37 -42.35
C ILE A 14 3.44 4.83 -41.95
N SER A 15 4.43 4.05 -42.34
CA SER A 15 5.81 4.50 -42.42
C SER A 15 5.98 5.35 -43.68
N ARG A 16 6.17 6.67 -43.51
CA ARG A 16 6.65 7.55 -44.57
C ARG A 16 8.16 7.32 -44.77
N PRO A 17 8.65 7.13 -46.00
CA PRO A 17 10.08 7.10 -46.26
C PRO A 17 10.62 8.53 -46.39
N SER A 18 11.62 8.89 -45.57
CA SER A 18 12.44 10.07 -45.80
C SER A 18 13.67 9.65 -46.61
N THR A 19 13.67 9.98 -47.90
CA THR A 19 14.86 10.01 -48.76
C THR A 19 15.84 11.06 -48.24
N ILE A 20 17.02 10.63 -47.78
CA ILE A 20 18.25 11.41 -47.82
C ILE A 20 19.38 10.44 -48.21
N ASP A 21 19.87 10.61 -49.43
CA ASP A 21 21.11 10.03 -49.95
C ASP A 21 22.31 10.58 -49.16
N TYR A 22 23.26 9.72 -48.78
CA TYR A 22 24.69 10.00 -48.87
C TYR A 22 25.47 8.68 -48.82
N ALA A 23 26.31 8.51 -49.83
CA ALA A 23 27.21 7.39 -50.07
C ALA A 23 28.47 7.45 -49.20
N SER A 24 28.97 6.29 -48.76
CA SER A 24 30.36 5.84 -48.99
C SER A 24 30.70 4.59 -48.16
N ASP A 25 31.07 3.54 -48.91
CA ASP A 25 32.18 2.62 -48.70
C ASP A 25 32.72 2.38 -47.28
N SER A 26 32.65 1.13 -46.82
CA SER A 26 33.85 0.31 -46.61
C SER A 26 33.50 -1.13 -46.22
N ASP A 27 33.91 -2.05 -47.09
CA ASP A 27 33.95 -3.50 -46.87
C ASP A 27 34.98 -3.87 -45.79
N ALA A 28 34.56 -4.70 -44.83
CA ALA A 28 35.46 -5.59 -44.07
C ALA A 28 34.68 -6.77 -43.47
N PRO A 29 34.96 -8.03 -43.87
CA PRO A 29 34.34 -9.20 -43.27
C PRO A 29 35.16 -9.68 -42.05
N THR A 30 34.56 -9.72 -40.87
CA THR A 30 35.18 -10.32 -39.68
C THR A 30 34.45 -11.58 -39.21
N SER A 31 35.19 -12.67 -39.36
CA SER A 31 35.29 -13.92 -38.59
C SER A 31 34.16 -14.34 -37.65
N ARG A 32 33.51 -15.42 -38.07
CA ARG A 32 32.75 -16.37 -37.25
C ARG A 32 33.68 -17.00 -36.21
N THR A 33 33.38 -16.85 -34.93
CA THR A 33 33.89 -17.75 -33.88
C THR A 33 32.75 -18.59 -33.35
N SER A 34 32.92 -19.91 -33.51
CA SER A 34 32.13 -20.97 -32.92
C SER A 34 32.18 -20.91 -31.39
N ILE A 35 31.01 -20.95 -30.76
CA ILE A 35 30.88 -21.37 -29.36
C ILE A 35 30.16 -22.73 -29.39
N ASP A 36 30.94 -23.77 -29.14
CA ASP A 36 30.49 -25.10 -28.73
C ASP A 36 29.72 -24.96 -27.40
N SER A 37 28.48 -25.44 -27.31
CA SER A 37 28.08 -26.84 -27.12
C SER A 37 28.28 -27.34 -25.67
N THR A 38 27.43 -26.88 -24.75
CA THR A 38 27.07 -27.56 -23.47
C THR A 38 25.69 -27.11 -22.96
N CYS A 39 24.64 -27.17 -23.80
CA CYS A 39 23.25 -26.88 -23.38
C CYS A 39 22.28 -27.96 -23.88
N GLY A 40 22.63 -29.23 -23.64
CA GLY A 40 21.91 -30.39 -24.17
C GLY A 40 20.83 -30.97 -23.25
N ASP A 41 21.01 -30.90 -21.92
CA ASP A 41 20.25 -31.78 -21.02
C ASP A 41 19.08 -31.11 -20.27
N GLU A 42 18.99 -29.78 -20.19
CA GLU A 42 17.86 -29.11 -19.50
C GLU A 42 16.61 -28.91 -20.38
N ILE A 43 16.72 -29.04 -21.72
CA ILE A 43 15.59 -28.85 -22.64
C ILE A 43 14.72 -30.12 -22.72
N ALA A 44 15.29 -31.30 -22.47
CA ALA A 44 14.56 -32.57 -22.55
C ALA A 44 13.47 -32.71 -21.46
N ASP A 45 13.72 -32.25 -20.23
CA ASP A 45 12.73 -32.29 -19.15
C ASP A 45 11.62 -31.22 -19.32
N SER A 46 11.91 -30.09 -19.96
CA SER A 46 10.88 -29.10 -20.32
C SER A 46 9.96 -29.58 -21.45
N LEU A 47 10.44 -30.40 -22.40
CA LEU A 47 9.61 -30.97 -23.46
C LEU A 47 8.72 -32.13 -22.98
N ALA A 48 9.17 -32.91 -21.98
CA ALA A 48 8.37 -33.99 -21.41
C ALA A 48 7.09 -33.51 -20.71
N THR A 49 7.07 -32.26 -20.22
CA THR A 49 5.90 -31.66 -19.57
C THR A 49 4.82 -31.18 -20.57
N ILE A 50 5.16 -31.07 -21.86
CA ILE A 50 4.26 -30.55 -22.92
C ILE A 50 3.32 -31.63 -23.49
N THR A 51 3.51 -32.90 -23.15
CA THR A 51 2.73 -34.01 -23.74
C THR A 51 1.46 -34.38 -22.98
N LYS A 52 1.12 -33.71 -21.86
CA LYS A 52 -0.19 -33.93 -21.25
C LYS A 52 -1.27 -33.34 -22.16
N PRO A 53 -2.23 -34.16 -22.66
CA PRO A 53 -3.33 -33.64 -23.45
C PRO A 53 -4.06 -32.59 -22.62
N ALA A 54 -4.30 -31.42 -23.22
CA ALA A 54 -5.05 -30.36 -22.55
C ALA A 54 -6.37 -30.95 -22.05
N PRO A 55 -6.74 -30.74 -20.76
CA PRO A 55 -7.94 -31.31 -20.21
C PRO A 55 -9.14 -30.87 -21.05
N THR A 56 -9.82 -31.84 -21.68
CA THR A 56 -11.01 -31.59 -22.48
C THR A 56 -12.12 -31.16 -21.55
N ALA A 57 -12.63 -29.93 -21.69
CA ALA A 57 -13.78 -29.45 -20.93
C ALA A 57 -15.07 -30.07 -21.52
N PRO A 58 -15.70 -31.07 -20.87
CA PRO A 58 -16.80 -31.83 -21.49
C PRO A 58 -18.01 -30.96 -21.83
N ILE A 59 -18.19 -29.86 -21.10
CA ILE A 59 -19.25 -28.87 -21.34
C ILE A 59 -19.19 -28.25 -22.74
N LEU A 60 -18.00 -28.20 -23.36
CA LEU A 60 -17.81 -27.68 -24.72
C LEU A 60 -18.22 -28.70 -25.80
N SER A 61 -18.53 -29.94 -25.42
CA SER A 61 -19.02 -30.99 -26.32
C SER A 61 -20.54 -31.16 -26.27
N LEU A 62 -21.23 -30.42 -25.40
CA LEU A 62 -22.68 -30.47 -25.30
C LEU A 62 -23.32 -29.81 -26.54
N PRO A 63 -24.46 -30.32 -27.01
CA PRO A 63 -25.32 -29.61 -27.96
C PRO A 63 -25.69 -28.22 -27.45
N ILE A 64 -25.84 -27.27 -28.39
CA ILE A 64 -26.14 -25.86 -28.08
C ILE A 64 -27.43 -25.72 -27.25
N GLU A 65 -28.42 -26.58 -27.50
CA GLU A 65 -29.70 -26.62 -26.81
C GLU A 65 -29.51 -26.93 -25.32
N LEU A 66 -28.60 -27.84 -24.98
CA LEU A 66 -28.30 -28.16 -23.58
C LEU A 66 -27.55 -27.01 -22.89
N VAL A 67 -26.66 -26.31 -23.60
CA VAL A 67 -25.97 -25.12 -23.07
C VAL A 67 -26.97 -24.00 -22.77
N GLN A 68 -27.90 -23.75 -23.69
CA GLN A 68 -28.98 -22.78 -23.52
C GLN A 68 -29.93 -23.18 -22.37
N GLN A 69 -30.28 -24.47 -22.30
CA GLN A 69 -31.11 -25.00 -21.23
C GLN A 69 -30.43 -24.82 -19.86
N ILE A 70 -29.14 -25.14 -19.73
CA ILE A 70 -28.37 -24.88 -18.50
C ILE A 70 -28.46 -23.40 -18.11
N SER A 71 -28.23 -22.49 -19.07
CA SER A 71 -28.31 -21.05 -18.80
C SER A 71 -29.69 -20.60 -18.30
N SER A 72 -30.77 -21.25 -18.74
CA SER A 72 -32.14 -20.91 -18.29
C SER A 72 -32.44 -21.31 -16.85
N TYR A 73 -31.65 -22.23 -16.27
CA TYR A 73 -31.75 -22.63 -14.87
C TYR A 73 -30.82 -21.83 -13.93
N LEU A 74 -29.95 -20.99 -14.48
CA LEU A 74 -29.07 -20.11 -13.72
C LEU A 74 -29.76 -18.77 -13.45
N ASP A 75 -29.45 -18.16 -12.31
CA ASP A 75 -29.80 -16.74 -12.08
C ASP A 75 -29.02 -15.83 -13.04
N ASP A 76 -29.50 -14.61 -13.27
CA ASP A 76 -28.91 -13.69 -14.26
C ASP A 76 -27.40 -13.48 -14.08
N ALA A 77 -26.90 -13.41 -12.83
CA ALA A 77 -25.49 -13.21 -12.56
C ALA A 77 -24.66 -14.46 -12.91
N SER A 78 -25.14 -15.62 -12.49
CA SER A 78 -24.50 -16.90 -12.84
C SER A 78 -24.59 -17.19 -14.34
N ALA A 79 -25.69 -16.85 -15.01
CA ALA A 79 -25.85 -16.98 -16.45
C ALA A 79 -24.90 -16.06 -17.22
N ALA A 80 -24.73 -14.81 -16.78
CA ALA A 80 -23.76 -13.88 -17.36
C ALA A 80 -22.31 -14.35 -17.15
N ALA A 81 -21.97 -14.85 -15.96
CA ALA A 81 -20.66 -15.43 -15.68
C ALA A 81 -20.41 -16.69 -16.52
N PHE A 82 -21.42 -17.54 -16.67
CA PHE A 82 -21.38 -18.73 -17.51
C PHE A 82 -21.16 -18.36 -18.98
N CYS A 83 -21.85 -17.34 -19.48
CA CYS A 83 -21.66 -16.76 -20.82
C CYS A 83 -20.20 -16.33 -21.07
N LEU A 84 -19.51 -15.82 -20.06
CA LEU A 84 -18.11 -15.37 -20.16
C LEU A 84 -17.06 -16.47 -19.93
N SER A 85 -17.47 -17.68 -19.52
CA SER A 85 -16.53 -18.75 -19.18
C SER A 85 -15.75 -19.31 -20.37
N SER A 86 -16.32 -19.25 -21.58
CA SER A 86 -15.63 -19.63 -22.80
C SER A 86 -16.21 -18.92 -24.02
N ARG A 87 -15.40 -18.79 -25.07
CA ARG A 87 -15.84 -18.23 -26.35
C ARG A 87 -16.97 -19.04 -26.99
N TYR A 88 -16.95 -20.36 -26.83
CA TYR A 88 -18.01 -21.24 -27.33
C TYR A 88 -19.34 -20.97 -26.63
N ILE A 89 -19.34 -20.92 -25.29
CA ILE A 89 -20.55 -20.65 -24.51
C ILE A 89 -21.09 -19.23 -24.80
N TYR A 90 -20.20 -18.24 -24.92
CA TYR A 90 -20.58 -16.88 -25.34
C TYR A 90 -21.32 -16.87 -26.69
N TYR A 91 -20.86 -17.64 -27.68
CA TYR A 91 -21.55 -17.73 -28.97
C TYR A 91 -22.82 -18.56 -28.92
N ALA A 92 -22.87 -19.61 -28.09
CA ALA A 92 -24.05 -20.45 -27.90
C ALA A 92 -25.23 -19.69 -27.25
N LEU A 93 -24.92 -18.84 -26.26
CA LEU A 93 -25.92 -18.04 -25.53
C LEU A 93 -26.18 -16.66 -26.16
N GLY A 94 -25.24 -16.17 -26.97
CA GLY A 94 -25.31 -14.84 -27.57
C GLY A 94 -25.06 -13.71 -26.57
N THR A 95 -25.29 -12.48 -27.01
CA THR A 95 -25.01 -11.28 -26.20
C THR A 95 -26.14 -10.93 -25.24
N GLU A 96 -27.34 -11.47 -25.44
CA GLU A 96 -28.56 -11.07 -24.73
C GLU A 96 -28.49 -11.36 -23.24
N VAL A 97 -27.92 -12.51 -22.83
CA VAL A 97 -27.75 -12.88 -21.42
C VAL A 97 -26.87 -11.84 -20.70
N LEU A 98 -25.75 -11.47 -21.32
CA LEU A 98 -24.81 -10.52 -20.74
C LEU A 98 -25.34 -9.09 -20.77
N SER A 99 -25.92 -8.64 -21.89
CA SER A 99 -26.50 -7.30 -21.99
C SER A 99 -27.71 -7.15 -21.09
N GLY A 100 -28.57 -8.18 -21.01
CA GLY A 100 -29.72 -8.21 -20.11
C GLY A 100 -29.30 -8.06 -18.65
N HIS A 101 -28.29 -8.82 -18.21
CA HIS A 101 -27.78 -8.71 -16.84
C HIS A 101 -27.15 -7.34 -16.53
N VAL A 102 -26.35 -6.78 -17.44
CA VAL A 102 -25.73 -5.46 -17.26
C VAL A 102 -26.77 -4.33 -17.34
N GLU A 103 -27.81 -4.48 -18.15
CA GLU A 103 -28.84 -3.46 -18.35
C GLU A 103 -30.03 -3.60 -17.40
N ALA A 104 -30.12 -4.69 -16.63
CA ALA A 104 -31.19 -4.96 -15.66
C ALA A 104 -31.36 -3.82 -14.64
N SER A 105 -30.26 -3.22 -14.18
CA SER A 105 -30.35 -2.03 -13.32
C SER A 105 -30.42 -0.75 -14.14
N LYS A 106 -31.36 0.14 -13.82
CA LYS A 106 -31.36 1.51 -14.39
C LYS A 106 -30.29 2.41 -13.75
N ASN A 107 -29.78 2.04 -12.58
CA ASN A 107 -28.83 2.82 -11.82
C ASN A 107 -27.40 2.59 -12.35
N ARG A 108 -26.75 3.67 -12.82
CA ARG A 108 -25.36 3.63 -13.33
C ARG A 108 -24.38 3.00 -12.34
N PHE A 109 -24.55 3.22 -11.04
CA PHE A 109 -23.65 2.67 -10.02
C PHE A 109 -23.79 1.16 -9.86
N GLU A 110 -25.02 0.64 -9.92
CA GLU A 110 -25.27 -0.80 -9.89
C GLU A 110 -24.78 -1.47 -11.17
N LYS A 111 -25.00 -0.87 -12.35
CA LYS A 111 -24.42 -1.37 -13.60
C LYS A 111 -22.91 -1.56 -13.51
N ARG A 112 -22.21 -0.57 -12.96
CA ARG A 112 -20.75 -0.65 -12.75
C ARG A 112 -20.38 -1.78 -11.81
N ARG A 113 -21.08 -1.90 -10.68
CA ARG A 113 -20.85 -2.99 -9.73
C ARG A 113 -21.01 -4.36 -10.39
N THR A 114 -22.01 -4.51 -11.26
CA THR A 114 -22.21 -5.73 -12.05
C THR A 114 -21.07 -5.98 -13.04
N ILE A 115 -20.66 -4.96 -13.80
CA ILE A 115 -19.54 -5.06 -14.75
C ILE A 115 -18.25 -5.45 -14.03
N GLU A 116 -17.95 -4.81 -12.89
CA GLU A 116 -16.77 -5.09 -12.08
C GLU A 116 -16.78 -6.50 -11.48
N ALA A 117 -17.94 -7.00 -11.04
CA ALA A 117 -18.06 -8.31 -10.41
C ALA A 117 -17.98 -9.47 -11.41
N VAL A 118 -18.57 -9.30 -12.60
CA VAL A 118 -18.76 -10.37 -13.58
C VAL A 118 -17.82 -10.20 -14.79
N VAL A 119 -17.85 -9.03 -15.41
CA VAL A 119 -17.19 -8.79 -16.71
C VAL A 119 -15.69 -8.63 -16.53
N GLU A 120 -15.23 -7.80 -15.61
CA GLU A 120 -13.79 -7.52 -15.43
C GLU A 120 -12.98 -8.77 -15.10
N ARG A 121 -13.56 -9.73 -14.38
CA ARG A 121 -12.94 -11.02 -14.09
C ARG A 121 -12.69 -11.88 -15.34
N ALA A 122 -13.42 -11.64 -16.44
CA ALA A 122 -13.26 -12.41 -17.66
C ALA A 122 -12.13 -11.88 -18.58
N PHE A 123 -11.58 -10.69 -18.31
CA PHE A 123 -10.58 -10.03 -19.16
C PHE A 123 -9.25 -9.84 -18.44
N PRO A 124 -8.39 -10.88 -18.35
CA PRO A 124 -7.02 -10.70 -17.85
C PRO A 124 -6.26 -9.69 -18.70
N GLY A 125 -5.34 -8.95 -18.07
CA GLY A 125 -4.61 -7.85 -18.73
C GLY A 125 -5.45 -6.58 -18.99
N GLN A 126 -6.71 -6.54 -18.57
CA GLN A 126 -7.55 -5.34 -18.60
C GLN A 126 -8.15 -5.03 -17.24
N TRP A 127 -8.53 -3.76 -17.02
CA TRP A 127 -9.25 -3.32 -15.84
C TRP A 127 -10.37 -2.34 -16.24
N PHE A 128 -11.45 -2.34 -15.47
CA PHE A 128 -12.60 -1.47 -15.75
C PHE A 128 -12.46 -0.11 -15.06
N CYS A 129 -12.44 0.97 -15.84
CA CYS A 129 -12.35 2.32 -15.30
C CYS A 129 -13.72 2.89 -14.97
N ALA A 130 -14.00 3.04 -13.68
CA ALA A 130 -15.24 3.63 -13.17
C ALA A 130 -15.40 5.14 -13.51
N TRP A 131 -14.42 5.79 -14.14
CA TRP A 131 -14.56 7.18 -14.58
C TRP A 131 -15.16 7.28 -15.98
N CYS A 132 -14.57 6.56 -16.95
CA CYS A 132 -14.97 6.61 -18.36
C CYS A 132 -15.86 5.45 -18.80
N ASP A 133 -16.11 4.47 -17.91
CA ASP A 133 -16.86 3.25 -18.18
C ASP A 133 -16.26 2.43 -19.34
N LYS A 134 -14.92 2.35 -19.40
CA LYS A 134 -14.16 1.59 -20.42
C LYS A 134 -13.15 0.64 -19.79
N PHE A 135 -12.81 -0.41 -20.53
CA PHE A 135 -11.68 -1.28 -20.21
C PHE A 135 -10.37 -0.67 -20.70
N HIS A 136 -9.40 -0.60 -19.81
CA HIS A 136 -8.03 -0.19 -20.11
C HIS A 136 -7.12 -1.39 -20.01
N ALA A 137 -6.18 -1.50 -20.93
CA ALA A 137 -5.08 -2.44 -20.80
C ALA A 137 -4.21 -2.04 -19.60
N TRP A 138 -3.63 -3.04 -18.95
CA TRP A 138 -2.57 -2.84 -17.97
C TRP A 138 -1.43 -3.82 -18.23
N SER A 139 -0.26 -3.49 -17.72
CA SER A 139 0.96 -4.27 -17.78
C SER A 139 1.59 -4.38 -16.39
N ALA A 140 2.41 -5.40 -16.17
CA ALA A 140 3.12 -5.58 -14.91
C ALA A 140 4.03 -4.39 -14.54
N GLU A 141 4.36 -3.55 -15.52
CA GLU A 141 5.18 -2.34 -15.38
C GLU A 141 4.37 -1.10 -14.98
N ASP A 142 3.02 -1.14 -15.03
CA ASP A 142 2.15 -0.01 -14.66
C ASP A 142 2.01 0.14 -13.14
N GLY A 143 3.13 0.06 -12.43
CA GLY A 143 3.21 0.27 -10.98
C GLY A 143 3.36 1.75 -10.60
N PRO A 144 3.22 2.09 -9.31
CA PRO A 144 3.35 3.46 -8.80
C PRO A 144 4.69 4.16 -9.10
N THR A 145 5.74 3.40 -9.41
CA THR A 145 7.07 3.94 -9.76
C THR A 145 7.18 4.40 -11.21
N THR A 146 6.28 3.94 -12.06
CA THR A 146 6.29 4.21 -13.50
C THR A 146 5.50 5.48 -13.76
N VAL A 147 6.10 6.61 -13.42
CA VAL A 147 5.54 7.93 -13.75
C VAL A 147 5.77 8.14 -15.25
N LYS A 148 4.80 7.71 -16.07
CA LYS A 148 4.77 8.12 -17.47
C LYS A 148 4.53 9.62 -17.49
N GLU A 149 5.32 10.36 -18.26
CA GLU A 149 5.03 11.76 -18.57
C GLU A 149 3.76 11.78 -19.43
N GLU A 150 2.60 11.71 -18.77
CA GLU A 150 1.30 11.64 -19.43
C GLU A 150 0.98 13.02 -20.03
N ASN A 151 1.35 13.20 -21.29
CA ASN A 151 1.09 14.43 -22.06
C ASN A 151 -0.41 14.71 -22.31
N LYS A 152 -1.32 13.85 -21.85
CA LYS A 152 -2.77 14.03 -21.86
C LYS A 152 -3.35 13.43 -20.58
N ARG A 153 -4.26 14.16 -19.92
CA ARG A 153 -4.98 13.65 -18.75
C ARG A 153 -5.86 12.47 -19.15
N ASP A 154 -5.32 11.27 -19.08
CA ASP A 154 -6.10 10.06 -19.25
C ASP A 154 -7.04 9.88 -18.05
N CYS A 155 -8.06 9.03 -18.22
CA CYS A 155 -9.07 8.77 -17.18
C CYS A 155 -8.45 8.24 -15.87
N THR A 156 -7.19 7.81 -15.93
CA THR A 156 -6.28 7.41 -14.85
C THR A 156 -5.95 8.56 -13.90
N GLU A 157 -5.79 9.79 -14.38
CA GLU A 157 -5.35 10.94 -13.57
C GLU A 157 -6.47 11.64 -12.79
N PHE A 158 -7.74 11.50 -13.23
CA PHE A 158 -8.87 12.11 -12.53
C PHE A 158 -9.14 11.51 -11.15
N ASN A 159 -8.53 10.35 -10.87
CA ASN A 159 -8.63 9.66 -9.60
C ASN A 159 -7.48 10.09 -8.69
N SER A 160 -7.70 11.18 -7.93
CA SER A 160 -6.86 11.69 -6.83
C SER A 160 -5.62 10.85 -6.50
N TYR A 161 -4.42 11.38 -6.62
CA TYR A 161 -3.18 10.62 -6.43
C TYR A 161 -2.51 10.91 -5.09
N LEU A 162 -1.59 10.02 -4.68
CA LEU A 162 -0.70 10.19 -3.54
C LEU A 162 0.76 10.18 -3.99
N HIS A 163 1.43 11.34 -3.92
CA HIS A 163 2.84 11.45 -4.29
C HIS A 163 3.78 11.03 -3.16
N GLY A 164 4.67 10.08 -3.50
CA GLY A 164 5.86 9.73 -2.71
C GLY A 164 7.13 10.46 -3.17
N GLY A 165 7.02 11.37 -4.13
CA GLY A 165 8.16 12.10 -4.70
C GLY A 165 7.97 12.30 -6.20
N ASP A 166 9.09 12.55 -6.89
CA ASP A 166 9.19 12.68 -8.34
C ASP A 166 8.93 11.37 -9.10
N ARG A 167 9.32 10.23 -8.53
CA ARG A 167 9.27 8.90 -9.17
C ARG A 167 8.28 7.96 -8.51
N TYR A 168 7.36 8.48 -7.71
CA TYR A 168 6.34 7.64 -7.06
C TYR A 168 5.01 8.38 -7.00
N ALA A 169 4.03 7.87 -7.72
CA ALA A 169 2.66 8.35 -7.71
C ALA A 169 1.72 7.15 -7.56
N LEU A 170 1.07 7.06 -6.40
CA LEU A 170 0.04 6.05 -6.18
C LEU A 170 -1.31 6.60 -6.63
N CYS A 171 -1.85 6.00 -7.70
CA CYS A 171 -3.16 6.28 -8.24
C CYS A 171 -4.16 5.17 -7.88
N TYR A 172 -5.45 5.45 -8.04
CA TYR A 172 -6.51 4.50 -7.68
C TYR A 172 -6.42 3.19 -8.45
N HIS A 173 -6.12 3.28 -9.74
CA HIS A 173 -6.08 2.10 -10.61
C HIS A 173 -4.96 1.13 -10.18
N HIS A 174 -3.84 1.62 -9.63
CA HIS A 174 -2.83 0.76 -9.02
C HIS A 174 -3.45 -0.07 -7.87
N VAL A 175 -4.18 0.59 -6.95
CA VAL A 175 -4.87 -0.08 -5.84
C VAL A 175 -5.89 -1.11 -6.35
N ARG A 176 -6.70 -0.76 -7.35
CA ARG A 176 -7.66 -1.68 -8.00
C ARG A 176 -6.95 -2.91 -8.56
N LEU A 177 -5.85 -2.73 -9.30
CA LEU A 177 -5.08 -3.81 -9.90
C LEU A 177 -4.50 -4.74 -8.82
N ALA A 178 -3.93 -4.21 -7.74
CA ALA A 178 -3.42 -5.04 -6.65
C ALA A 178 -4.52 -5.88 -5.98
N ILE A 179 -5.69 -5.28 -5.73
CA ILE A 179 -6.84 -6.00 -5.15
C ILE A 179 -7.36 -7.07 -6.12
N ASN A 180 -7.52 -6.72 -7.40
CA ASN A 180 -7.94 -7.69 -8.42
C ASN A 180 -6.96 -8.85 -8.51
N ARG A 181 -5.65 -8.59 -8.43
CA ARG A 181 -4.65 -9.65 -8.40
C ARG A 181 -4.86 -10.59 -7.22
N ALA A 182 -5.07 -10.05 -6.02
CA ALA A 182 -5.27 -10.84 -4.82
C ALA A 182 -6.56 -11.68 -4.84
N LEU A 183 -7.60 -11.21 -5.52
CA LEU A 183 -8.91 -11.84 -5.54
C LEU A 183 -9.12 -12.78 -6.74
N CYS A 184 -8.54 -12.46 -7.89
CA CYS A 184 -8.79 -13.17 -9.15
C CYS A 184 -7.58 -13.94 -9.67
N GLY A 185 -6.35 -13.58 -9.29
CA GLY A 185 -5.13 -14.25 -9.75
C GLY A 185 -4.07 -13.31 -10.35
N PRO A 186 -2.85 -13.82 -10.62
CA PRO A 186 -1.72 -13.03 -11.09
C PRO A 186 -1.95 -12.29 -12.42
N GLU A 187 -2.85 -12.78 -13.26
CA GLU A 187 -3.23 -12.25 -14.57
C GLU A 187 -4.22 -11.06 -14.50
N HIS A 188 -4.66 -10.67 -13.30
CA HIS A 188 -5.63 -9.60 -13.07
C HIS A 188 -5.06 -8.35 -12.40
N GLY A 189 -3.75 -8.29 -12.15
CA GLY A 189 -3.11 -7.03 -11.77
C GLY A 189 -1.67 -7.13 -11.30
N ILE A 190 -1.19 -6.03 -10.75
CA ILE A 190 0.21 -5.83 -10.35
C ILE A 190 0.53 -6.45 -8.98
N LEU A 191 1.76 -6.92 -8.84
CA LEU A 191 2.29 -7.49 -7.60
C LEU A 191 2.39 -6.44 -6.49
N LEU A 192 2.25 -6.86 -5.22
CA LEU A 192 2.44 -5.96 -4.07
C LEU A 192 3.87 -5.41 -3.99
N SER A 193 4.87 -6.15 -4.46
CA SER A 193 6.25 -5.68 -4.55
C SER A 193 6.43 -4.47 -5.48
N ALA A 194 5.50 -4.23 -6.41
CA ALA A 194 5.52 -3.04 -7.28
C ALA A 194 5.20 -1.74 -6.49
N PHE A 195 4.63 -1.85 -5.30
CA PHE A 195 4.34 -0.72 -4.41
C PHE A 195 5.45 -0.47 -3.40
N GLU A 196 6.44 -1.35 -3.32
CA GLU A 196 7.61 -1.13 -2.47
C GLU A 196 8.48 -0.04 -3.07
N HIS A 197 8.81 0.97 -2.28
CA HIS A 197 9.65 2.07 -2.74
C HIS A 197 10.52 2.59 -1.61
N GLU A 198 11.84 2.58 -1.81
CA GLU A 198 12.80 3.27 -0.95
C GLU A 198 13.45 4.41 -1.74
N LYS A 199 13.39 5.62 -1.19
CA LYS A 199 14.10 6.78 -1.72
C LYS A 199 14.94 7.42 -0.64
N ARG A 200 16.22 7.66 -0.95
CA ARG A 200 17.10 8.50 -0.14
C ARG A 200 17.32 9.82 -0.87
N GLY A 201 17.39 10.91 -0.13
CA GLY A 201 17.55 12.23 -0.72
C GLY A 201 18.05 13.25 0.27
N MET A 202 18.05 14.51 -0.18
CA MET A 202 18.36 15.67 0.65
C MET A 202 17.19 16.65 0.51
N ALA A 203 16.59 17.05 1.62
CA ALA A 203 15.64 18.17 1.64
C ALA A 203 16.36 19.45 2.06
N ARG A 204 15.83 20.63 1.73
CA ARG A 204 16.41 21.91 2.18
C ARG A 204 15.57 22.46 3.32
N ILE A 205 16.16 22.56 4.51
CA ILE A 205 15.56 23.16 5.70
C ILE A 205 16.41 24.37 6.09
N PHE A 206 15.84 25.58 6.04
CA PHE A 206 16.57 26.85 6.23
C PHE A 206 17.86 26.94 5.38
N LYS A 207 17.76 26.63 4.09
CA LYS A 207 18.89 26.55 3.13
C LYS A 207 19.92 25.44 3.44
N THR A 208 19.82 24.74 4.56
CA THR A 208 20.71 23.63 4.93
C THR A 208 20.18 22.33 4.31
N PRO A 209 21.01 21.60 3.53
CA PRO A 209 20.62 20.31 3.02
C PRO A 209 20.60 19.28 4.17
N VAL A 210 19.48 18.61 4.36
CA VAL A 210 19.28 17.60 5.40
C VAL A 210 18.95 16.24 4.78
N PRO A 211 19.62 15.16 5.21
CA PRO A 211 19.34 13.81 4.70
C PRO A 211 17.91 13.38 4.99
N THR A 212 17.26 12.78 3.99
CA THR A 212 15.94 12.17 4.08
C THR A 212 15.95 10.73 3.59
N LYS A 213 15.09 9.90 4.18
CA LYS A 213 14.78 8.55 3.72
C LYS A 213 13.27 8.33 3.75
N LEU A 214 12.70 7.99 2.62
CA LEU A 214 11.32 7.54 2.46
C LEU A 214 11.33 6.03 2.19
N ALA A 215 10.45 5.30 2.87
CA ALA A 215 10.14 3.91 2.60
C ALA A 215 8.62 3.74 2.52
N ILE A 216 8.14 3.03 1.50
CA ILE A 216 6.74 2.74 1.26
C ILE A 216 6.59 1.23 1.11
N GLU A 217 5.56 0.67 1.73
CA GLU A 217 5.20 -0.74 1.66
C GLU A 217 3.67 -0.85 1.61
N ALA A 218 3.15 -1.85 0.90
CA ALA A 218 1.71 -2.09 0.80
C ALA A 218 1.35 -3.53 1.14
N ARG A 219 0.17 -3.72 1.72
CA ARG A 219 -0.41 -5.02 2.05
C ARG A 219 -1.90 -5.06 1.74
N ILE A 220 -2.42 -6.27 1.56
CA ILE A 220 -3.86 -6.50 1.45
C ILE A 220 -4.30 -7.30 2.67
N VAL A 221 -5.16 -6.69 3.49
CA VAL A 221 -5.66 -7.25 4.75
C VAL A 221 -7.17 -7.40 4.61
N GLN A 222 -7.68 -8.65 4.63
CA GLN A 222 -9.12 -8.93 4.50
C GLN A 222 -9.76 -8.25 3.27
N GLY A 223 -9.05 -8.24 2.13
CA GLY A 223 -9.52 -7.59 0.89
C GLY A 223 -9.48 -6.06 0.92
N ARG A 224 -8.82 -5.45 1.90
CA ARG A 224 -8.59 -4.01 2.00
C ARG A 224 -7.12 -3.69 1.73
N PHE A 225 -6.86 -2.64 0.97
CA PHE A 225 -5.51 -2.22 0.66
C PHE A 225 -5.00 -1.28 1.76
N VAL A 226 -3.94 -1.70 2.46
CA VAL A 226 -3.32 -0.92 3.54
C VAL A 226 -1.91 -0.51 3.12
N LEU A 227 -1.62 0.78 3.23
CA LEU A 227 -0.36 1.38 2.84
C LEU A 227 0.41 1.86 4.07
N HIS A 228 1.64 1.40 4.25
CA HIS A 228 2.57 1.89 5.24
C HIS A 228 3.61 2.81 4.58
N THR A 229 3.77 4.01 5.15
CA THR A 229 4.77 4.99 4.72
C THR A 229 5.63 5.36 5.93
N SER A 230 6.95 5.28 5.80
CA SER A 230 7.92 5.74 6.79
C SER A 230 8.81 6.82 6.19
N PHE A 231 8.91 7.96 6.86
CA PHE A 231 9.77 9.06 6.48
C PHE A 231 10.69 9.44 7.63
N ALA A 232 12.00 9.41 7.37
CA ALA A 232 13.02 9.83 8.31
C ALA A 232 13.76 11.05 7.77
N ILE A 233 14.02 12.02 8.64
CA ILE A 233 14.79 13.24 8.33
C ILE A 233 15.77 13.53 9.47
N ILE A 234 17.00 13.90 9.13
CA ILE A 234 18.04 14.27 10.10
C ILE A 234 18.11 15.78 10.21
N LEU A 235 17.64 16.30 11.35
CA LEU A 235 17.61 17.73 11.66
C LEU A 235 18.82 18.13 12.51
N PRO A 236 19.49 19.24 12.22
CA PRO A 236 20.49 19.83 13.12
C PRO A 236 19.86 20.25 14.46
N SER A 237 20.57 20.15 15.59
CA SER A 237 20.03 20.49 16.92
C SER A 237 19.46 21.91 17.03
N TRP A 238 20.08 22.87 16.34
CA TRP A 238 19.64 24.27 16.35
C TRP A 238 18.23 24.48 15.79
N THR A 239 17.71 23.55 14.97
CA THR A 239 16.37 23.69 14.41
C THR A 239 15.27 23.62 15.48
N LYS A 240 15.53 22.99 16.63
CA LYS A 240 14.55 22.84 17.72
C LYS A 240 14.11 24.18 18.31
N SER A 241 15.03 25.14 18.32
CA SER A 241 14.79 26.47 18.89
C SER A 241 14.04 27.39 17.93
N ASP A 242 13.98 27.05 16.63
CA ASP A 242 13.34 27.88 15.61
C ASP A 242 11.81 27.75 15.66
N LYS A 243 11.12 28.89 15.79
CA LYS A 243 9.65 28.96 15.80
C LYS A 243 9.02 28.67 14.44
N ASN A 244 9.78 28.85 13.36
CA ASN A 244 9.35 28.64 11.97
C ASN A 244 9.72 27.26 11.42
N LEU A 245 10.28 26.37 12.25
CA LEU A 245 10.67 25.02 11.83
C LEU A 245 9.54 24.32 11.08
N LEU A 246 8.34 24.30 11.65
CA LEU A 246 7.21 23.58 11.07
C LEU A 246 6.82 24.11 9.69
N LYS A 247 6.91 25.44 9.48
CA LYS A 247 6.64 26.08 8.19
C LYS A 247 7.62 25.64 7.11
N GLN A 248 8.87 25.35 7.47
CA GLN A 248 9.90 24.85 6.56
C GLN A 248 9.84 23.33 6.40
N LEU A 249 9.53 22.61 7.47
CA LEU A 249 9.51 21.15 7.51
C LEU A 249 8.28 20.58 6.81
N TRP A 250 7.09 21.16 7.03
CA TRP A 250 5.83 20.61 6.54
C TRP A 250 5.80 20.41 5.01
N PRO A 251 6.22 21.39 4.18
CA PRO A 251 6.27 21.21 2.73
C PRO A 251 7.28 20.17 2.24
N THR A 252 8.23 19.75 3.09
CA THR A 252 9.19 18.69 2.73
C THR A 252 8.66 17.29 2.97
N LEU A 253 7.55 17.15 3.69
CA LEU A 253 6.92 15.86 3.94
C LEU A 253 6.22 15.37 2.66
N PRO A 254 6.47 14.13 2.22
CA PRO A 254 5.77 13.56 1.07
C PRO A 254 4.25 13.53 1.27
N HIS A 255 3.49 13.84 0.23
CA HIS A 255 2.02 13.85 0.31
C HIS A 255 1.45 12.46 0.67
N ILE A 256 2.10 11.39 0.24
CA ILE A 256 1.72 10.02 0.62
C ILE A 256 1.85 9.74 2.13
N LEU A 257 2.65 10.54 2.85
CA LEU A 257 2.80 10.46 4.30
C LEU A 257 1.79 11.38 4.99
N SER A 258 1.84 12.68 4.73
CA SER A 258 1.08 13.69 5.49
C SER A 258 -0.25 14.09 4.85
N GLY A 259 -0.41 13.88 3.54
CA GLY A 259 -1.49 14.44 2.74
C GLY A 259 -2.87 13.94 3.15
N HIS A 260 -3.82 14.86 3.20
CA HIS A 260 -5.22 14.63 3.50
C HIS A 260 -6.06 15.47 2.53
N ARG A 261 -7.14 14.92 1.97
CA ARG A 261 -7.91 15.64 0.94
C ARG A 261 -8.57 16.91 1.48
N ASP A 262 -9.14 16.83 2.68
CA ASP A 262 -9.92 17.91 3.27
C ASP A 262 -9.09 18.91 4.11
N SER A 263 -7.75 18.76 4.17
CA SER A 263 -6.92 19.59 5.03
C SER A 263 -5.50 19.78 4.48
N GLU A 264 -5.09 21.04 4.33
CA GLU A 264 -3.70 21.41 4.01
C GLU A 264 -2.72 21.07 5.14
N ASN A 265 -3.23 20.98 6.37
CA ASN A 265 -2.49 20.56 7.56
C ASN A 265 -2.38 19.02 7.68
N GLY A 266 -2.85 18.29 6.67
CA GLY A 266 -2.76 16.84 6.63
C GLY A 266 -3.66 16.17 7.65
N HIS A 267 -3.21 15.01 8.14
CA HIS A 267 -3.93 14.21 9.14
C HIS A 267 -4.12 14.97 10.46
N THR A 268 -5.30 14.81 11.06
CA THR A 268 -5.64 15.45 12.35
C THR A 268 -4.56 15.18 13.40
N GLY A 269 -4.02 16.25 13.98
CA GLY A 269 -3.04 16.19 15.06
C GLY A 269 -1.59 15.91 14.64
N LEU A 270 -1.33 15.44 13.42
CA LEU A 270 0.01 15.05 12.97
C LEU A 270 0.99 16.24 13.00
N MET A 271 0.58 17.38 12.42
CA MET A 271 1.41 18.59 12.39
C MET A 271 1.79 19.07 13.80
N ALA A 272 0.83 19.05 14.74
CA ALA A 272 1.08 19.41 16.13
C ALA A 272 1.98 18.40 16.84
N ALA A 273 1.84 17.11 16.54
CA ALA A 273 2.70 16.06 17.10
C ALA A 273 4.15 16.21 16.65
N ILE A 274 4.38 16.56 15.39
CA ILE A 274 5.73 16.85 14.87
C ILE A 274 6.34 18.05 15.62
N ASP A 275 5.61 19.16 15.75
CA ASP A 275 6.10 20.34 16.47
C ASP A 275 6.45 20.01 17.93
N ASN A 276 5.57 19.30 18.63
CA ASN A 276 5.78 18.89 20.02
C ASN A 276 6.98 17.93 20.18
N VAL A 277 7.09 16.92 19.31
CA VAL A 277 8.20 15.96 19.36
C VAL A 277 9.54 16.66 19.11
N VAL A 278 9.62 17.51 18.08
CA VAL A 278 10.89 18.14 17.73
C VAL A 278 11.28 19.24 18.70
N ARG A 279 10.36 20.14 19.06
CA ARG A 279 10.69 21.32 19.87
C ARG A 279 10.62 21.08 21.37
N ARG A 280 9.74 20.18 21.82
CA ARG A 280 9.48 19.94 23.25
C ARG A 280 9.98 18.58 23.71
N GLY A 281 10.55 17.76 22.83
CA GLY A 281 11.02 16.42 23.16
C GLY A 281 9.90 15.47 23.57
N TRP A 282 8.65 15.74 23.16
CA TRP A 282 7.52 14.89 23.51
C TRP A 282 7.68 13.50 22.91
N ARG A 283 7.24 12.48 23.65
CA ARG A 283 7.18 11.11 23.20
C ARG A 283 5.73 10.67 23.17
N TYR A 284 5.32 10.11 22.04
CA TYR A 284 4.01 9.49 21.88
C TYR A 284 4.16 7.98 22.10
N PRO A 285 3.74 7.44 23.26
CA PRO A 285 3.91 6.01 23.56
C PRO A 285 3.04 5.13 22.64
N PHE A 286 1.95 5.68 22.09
CA PHE A 286 0.99 4.94 21.29
C PHE A 286 0.78 5.60 19.93
N THR A 287 0.41 4.75 18.96
CA THR A 287 -0.13 5.16 17.67
C THR A 287 -1.32 6.08 17.87
N GLN A 288 -1.39 7.14 17.09
CA GLN A 288 -2.52 8.08 17.06
C GLN A 288 -3.33 7.83 15.78
N ASN A 289 -4.61 8.16 15.77
CA ASN A 289 -5.44 8.10 14.57
C ASN A 289 -5.82 9.50 14.06
N CYS A 290 -6.03 9.58 12.76
CA CYS A 290 -6.69 10.70 12.13
C CYS A 290 -8.20 10.62 12.40
N SER A 291 -8.82 11.75 12.75
CA SER A 291 -10.26 11.79 13.06
C SER A 291 -11.16 11.85 11.82
N THR A 292 -10.58 12.05 10.64
CA THR A 292 -11.30 12.30 9.38
C THR A 292 -11.12 11.19 8.36
N CYS A 293 -10.01 10.44 8.42
CA CYS A 293 -9.74 9.31 7.55
C CYS A 293 -9.20 8.11 8.34
N ALA A 294 -9.27 6.91 7.75
CA ALA A 294 -8.73 5.69 8.33
C ALA A 294 -7.19 5.66 8.20
N THR A 295 -6.52 6.55 8.92
CA THR A 295 -5.06 6.63 9.00
C THR A 295 -4.60 6.61 10.44
N ASP A 296 -3.71 5.68 10.74
CA ASP A 296 -2.89 5.68 11.94
C ASP A 296 -1.54 6.33 11.67
N TRP A 297 -0.96 7.00 12.66
CA TRP A 297 0.36 7.60 12.55
C TRP A 297 1.15 7.57 13.86
N THR A 298 2.48 7.60 13.74
CA THR A 298 3.43 7.73 14.85
C THR A 298 4.49 8.76 14.50
N VAL A 299 4.98 9.45 15.52
CA VAL A 299 6.09 10.41 15.41
C VAL A 299 7.08 10.12 16.52
N SER A 300 8.35 9.93 16.15
CA SER A 300 9.44 9.65 17.07
C SER A 300 10.66 10.51 16.74
N SER A 301 11.44 10.86 17.76
CA SER A 301 12.64 11.66 17.63
C SER A 301 13.76 11.01 18.43
N TYR A 302 14.91 10.87 17.80
CA TYR A 302 16.11 10.30 18.40
C TYR A 302 17.25 11.30 18.29
N GLU A 303 17.79 11.68 19.44
CA GLU A 303 18.96 12.55 19.51
C GLU A 303 20.23 11.71 19.42
N PHE A 304 21.22 12.18 18.68
CA PHE A 304 22.51 11.53 18.63
C PHE A 304 23.65 12.56 18.51
N PRO A 305 24.81 12.28 19.14
CA PRO A 305 25.96 13.17 19.06
C PRO A 305 26.56 13.17 17.66
N HIS A 306 26.91 14.35 17.16
CA HIS A 306 27.60 14.55 15.88
C HIS A 306 28.69 15.61 16.03
N ALA A 307 29.74 15.55 15.21
CA ALA A 307 30.93 16.40 15.34
C ALA A 307 30.62 17.90 15.21
N THR A 308 29.55 18.26 14.50
CA THR A 308 29.11 19.63 14.24
C THR A 308 28.05 20.12 15.24
N GLY A 309 27.96 19.49 16.41
CA GLY A 309 26.86 19.65 17.36
C GLY A 309 25.82 18.53 17.25
N GLY A 310 24.93 18.43 18.24
CA GLY A 310 23.90 17.38 18.27
C GLY A 310 23.04 17.35 17.00
N GLN A 311 22.58 16.16 16.63
CA GLN A 311 21.60 15.97 15.54
C GLN A 311 20.38 15.25 16.09
N THR A 312 19.26 15.40 15.39
CA THR A 312 17.97 14.81 15.77
C THR A 312 17.37 14.11 14.57
N ARG A 313 17.22 12.79 14.67
CA ARG A 313 16.52 11.98 13.67
C ARG A 313 15.04 11.98 13.99
N LEU A 314 14.26 12.69 13.20
CA LEU A 314 12.80 12.65 13.23
C LEU A 314 12.34 11.52 12.32
N VAL A 315 11.50 10.62 12.84
CA VAL A 315 10.88 9.52 12.09
C VAL A 315 9.36 9.63 12.24
N ILE A 316 8.68 9.73 11.10
CA ILE A 316 7.24 9.81 10.98
C ILE A 316 6.78 8.56 10.23
N GLN A 317 5.77 7.88 10.75
CA GLN A 317 5.15 6.74 10.07
C GLN A 317 3.65 6.95 9.95
N SER A 318 3.07 6.45 8.88
CA SER A 318 1.62 6.43 8.68
C SER A 318 1.19 5.09 8.09
N TRP A 319 0.06 4.56 8.57
CA TRP A 319 -0.63 3.40 8.03
C TRP A 319 -2.01 3.85 7.55
N ARG A 320 -2.27 3.76 6.26
CA ARG A 320 -3.50 4.21 5.63
C ARG A 320 -4.30 3.03 5.12
N ASP A 321 -5.55 2.95 5.52
CA ASP A 321 -6.52 2.08 4.86
C ASP A 321 -7.12 2.82 3.66
N LEU A 322 -6.76 2.35 2.47
CA LEU A 322 -7.21 2.92 1.18
C LEU A 322 -8.53 2.30 0.70
N GLY A 323 -9.14 1.41 1.50
CA GLY A 323 -10.41 0.78 1.23
C GLY A 323 -10.30 -0.52 0.44
N THR A 324 -11.41 -0.93 -0.17
CA THR A 324 -11.48 -2.22 -0.87
C THR A 324 -10.91 -2.16 -2.29
N GLY A 325 -10.52 -0.97 -2.76
CA GLY A 325 -10.12 -0.76 -4.15
C GLY A 325 -11.22 -1.11 -5.15
N ARG A 326 -12.48 -1.27 -4.72
CA ARG A 326 -13.58 -1.61 -5.62
C ARG A 326 -14.13 -0.39 -6.32
N ASN A 327 -14.47 0.64 -5.56
CA ASN A 327 -15.01 1.87 -6.11
C ASN A 327 -14.12 3.11 -5.78
N PRO A 328 -13.69 3.92 -6.77
CA PRO A 328 -12.88 5.13 -6.52
C PRO A 328 -13.65 6.21 -5.78
N PHE A 329 -14.97 6.08 -5.69
CA PHE A 329 -15.83 6.97 -4.92
C PHE A 329 -15.96 6.58 -3.45
N GLU A 330 -15.40 5.43 -3.02
CA GLU A 330 -15.40 5.01 -1.62
C GLU A 330 -14.68 6.02 -0.74
N GLY A 331 -15.22 6.23 0.46
CA GLY A 331 -14.61 7.12 1.45
C GLY A 331 -13.17 6.72 1.76
N GLY A 332 -12.88 5.40 1.83
CA GLY A 332 -11.54 4.87 2.11
C GLY A 332 -10.49 5.49 1.19
N TRP A 333 -10.68 5.45 -0.13
CA TRP A 333 -9.78 6.10 -1.07
C TRP A 333 -9.95 7.62 -1.07
N ARG A 334 -11.20 8.13 -1.16
CA ARG A 334 -11.47 9.56 -1.35
C ARG A 334 -11.01 10.45 -0.20
N ALA A 335 -10.89 9.93 1.01
CA ALA A 335 -10.36 10.69 2.14
C ALA A 335 -8.86 11.00 1.95
N HIS A 336 -8.18 10.23 1.09
CA HIS A 336 -6.80 10.45 0.69
C HIS A 336 -6.75 11.04 -0.72
N GLY A 337 -5.85 11.99 -0.95
CA GLY A 337 -5.71 12.63 -2.25
C GLY A 337 -5.24 14.05 -2.12
N VAL A 338 -4.70 14.60 -3.20
CA VAL A 338 -4.24 16.00 -3.21
C VAL A 338 -5.41 16.92 -2.95
N CYS A 339 -5.20 17.85 -2.02
CA CYS A 339 -6.15 18.92 -1.71
C CYS A 339 -6.44 19.72 -2.99
N THR A 340 -7.67 19.60 -3.52
CA THR A 340 -8.11 20.40 -4.65
C THR A 340 -8.47 21.78 -4.11
N GLY A 341 -7.54 22.73 -4.19
CA GLY A 341 -7.61 24.08 -3.60
C GLY A 341 -8.69 25.02 -4.15
N GLY A 342 -9.82 24.50 -4.61
CA GLY A 342 -10.94 25.30 -5.10
C GLY A 342 -12.25 24.54 -4.90
N TYR A 343 -13.18 25.14 -4.16
CA TYR A 343 -14.54 24.66 -3.92
C TYR A 343 -14.65 23.44 -2.98
N SER A 344 -14.42 23.72 -1.70
CA SER A 344 -14.90 22.91 -0.57
C SER A 344 -16.45 22.85 -0.57
N ASN A 345 -17.04 22.13 -1.51
CA ASN A 345 -18.40 21.64 -1.36
C ASN A 345 -18.31 20.45 -0.40
N SER A 346 -18.50 20.78 0.88
CA SER A 346 -18.47 19.94 2.09
C SER A 346 -19.40 18.72 2.03
N SER A 347 -19.22 17.83 1.05
CA SER A 347 -19.95 16.55 0.93
C SER A 347 -19.03 15.33 0.87
N THR A 348 -17.76 15.48 1.23
CA THR A 348 -16.99 14.33 1.71
C THR A 348 -17.71 13.83 2.94
N GLN A 349 -18.49 12.77 2.76
CA GLN A 349 -19.07 12.00 3.84
C GLN A 349 -17.95 11.80 4.85
N VAL A 350 -18.04 12.48 5.99
CA VAL A 350 -17.25 12.16 7.16
C VAL A 350 -17.49 10.68 7.34
N ILE A 351 -16.51 9.87 6.95
CA ILE A 351 -16.52 8.46 7.27
C ILE A 351 -16.70 8.50 8.77
N ARG A 352 -17.86 8.07 9.27
CA ARG A 352 -18.02 7.93 10.71
C ARG A 352 -17.11 6.77 11.08
N LEU A 353 -15.86 7.11 11.36
CA LEU A 353 -14.83 6.27 12.00
C LEU A 353 -15.24 5.96 13.44
N ALA A 354 -16.54 5.92 13.74
CA ALA A 354 -17.08 5.75 15.08
C ALA A 354 -16.58 4.47 15.75
N ASN A 355 -16.03 3.53 14.96
CA ASN A 355 -15.52 2.25 15.41
C ASN A 355 -14.02 2.05 15.18
N ILE A 356 -13.28 3.00 14.58
CA ILE A 356 -11.83 2.83 14.37
C ILE A 356 -11.09 3.43 15.55
N GLN A 357 -10.49 2.56 16.35
CA GLN A 357 -9.61 2.93 17.45
C GLN A 357 -8.20 3.24 16.94
N ALA A 358 -7.48 4.07 17.68
CA ALA A 358 -6.09 4.36 17.37
C ALA A 358 -5.25 3.07 17.36
N GLY A 359 -4.50 2.88 16.27
CA GLY A 359 -3.67 1.71 16.03
C GLY A 359 -4.38 0.53 15.38
N ASP A 360 -5.68 0.58 15.08
CA ASP A 360 -6.38 -0.51 14.39
C ASP A 360 -5.81 -0.79 13.00
N VAL A 361 -5.55 0.25 12.20
CA VAL A 361 -5.01 0.14 10.84
C VAL A 361 -3.58 -0.38 10.89
N ARG A 362 -2.79 0.12 11.85
CA ARG A 362 -1.43 -0.38 12.08
C ARG A 362 -1.43 -1.86 12.48
N ARG A 363 -2.25 -2.27 13.45
CA ARG A 363 -2.35 -3.67 13.90
C ARG A 363 -2.74 -4.58 12.72
N ALA A 364 -3.75 -4.18 11.96
CA ALA A 364 -4.17 -4.91 10.76
C ALA A 364 -3.01 -5.09 9.75
N PHE A 365 -2.16 -4.08 9.58
CA PHE A 365 -0.97 -4.18 8.74
C PHE A 365 0.09 -5.13 9.32
N ASP A 366 0.40 -5.01 10.61
CA ASP A 366 1.46 -5.76 11.28
C ASP A 366 1.09 -7.25 11.47
N ASP A 367 -0.18 -7.59 11.71
CA ASP A 367 -0.66 -8.94 12.02
C ASP A 367 -0.51 -9.94 10.84
N VAL A 368 -0.50 -9.48 9.59
CA VAL A 368 -0.38 -10.35 8.40
C VAL A 368 0.94 -11.12 8.39
N GLU A 369 2.01 -10.55 8.94
CA GLU A 369 3.33 -11.22 8.97
C GLU A 369 3.32 -12.51 9.80
N LEU A 370 2.49 -12.58 10.84
CA LEU A 370 2.41 -13.74 11.73
C LEU A 370 1.67 -14.91 11.07
N GLY A 371 0.67 -14.62 10.23
CA GLY A 371 -0.12 -15.63 9.52
C GLY A 371 0.62 -16.30 8.36
N ASP A 372 1.37 -15.53 7.57
CA ASP A 372 2.11 -16.11 6.43
C ASP A 372 3.37 -16.86 6.90
N GLN A 373 3.99 -16.43 8.02
CA GLN A 373 5.10 -17.16 8.63
C GLN A 373 4.67 -18.51 9.21
N THR A 374 3.47 -18.63 9.80
CA THR A 374 2.96 -19.92 10.31
C THR A 374 2.65 -20.90 9.18
N LEU A 375 2.15 -20.43 8.04
CA LEU A 375 1.94 -21.29 6.86
C LEU A 375 3.27 -21.70 6.19
N ARG A 376 4.29 -20.84 6.20
CA ARG A 376 5.63 -21.16 5.66
C ARG A 376 6.47 -22.03 6.59
N THR A 377 6.40 -21.86 7.91
CA THR A 377 7.15 -22.69 8.87
C THR A 377 6.61 -24.12 9.00
N ALA A 378 5.35 -24.38 8.59
CA ALA A 378 4.82 -25.74 8.48
C ALA A 378 5.43 -26.57 7.32
N ARG A 379 6.14 -25.94 6.37
CA ARG A 379 6.71 -26.63 5.19
C ARG A 379 8.24 -26.69 5.13
N VAL A 380 8.96 -25.95 5.98
CA VAL A 380 10.43 -25.97 5.95
C VAL A 380 10.96 -26.04 7.38
N GLY A 381 11.21 -27.27 7.85
CA GLY A 381 12.01 -27.51 9.04
C GLY A 381 13.48 -27.20 8.77
N ALA A 382 13.87 -25.93 8.88
CA ALA A 382 15.26 -25.52 9.11
C ALA A 382 15.32 -24.03 9.50
N SER A 383 15.63 -23.78 10.78
CA SER A 383 16.30 -22.59 11.33
C SER A 383 16.44 -21.37 10.40
N SER A 384 15.47 -20.45 10.45
CA SER A 384 15.70 -19.06 10.06
C SER A 384 15.27 -18.12 11.18
N THR A 385 16.23 -17.37 11.71
CA THR A 385 16.05 -16.31 12.72
C THR A 385 15.09 -15.21 12.25
N PRO A 386 14.26 -14.63 13.14
CA PRO A 386 13.24 -13.65 12.78
C PRO A 386 13.84 -12.33 12.26
N ARG A 387 13.34 -11.85 11.13
CA ARG A 387 13.71 -10.58 10.48
C ARG A 387 13.05 -9.39 11.19
N SER A 388 13.59 -8.97 12.34
CA SER A 388 13.35 -7.62 12.91
C SER A 388 14.45 -6.61 12.50
N ARG A 389 15.05 -6.81 11.31
CA ARG A 389 16.37 -6.25 10.96
C ARG A 389 16.40 -4.75 10.60
N ILE A 390 15.25 -4.09 10.40
CA ILE A 390 15.21 -2.65 10.07
C ILE A 390 15.49 -1.79 11.33
N TYR A 391 15.19 -2.29 12.53
CA TYR A 391 15.37 -1.54 13.78
C TYR A 391 16.79 -1.65 14.36
N ARG A 392 17.54 -2.72 14.05
CA ARG A 392 18.84 -3.01 14.70
C ARG A 392 20.09 -2.56 13.93
N SER A 393 20.02 -2.37 12.61
CA SER A 393 21.24 -2.11 11.82
C SER A 393 21.83 -0.69 11.97
N PHE A 394 21.21 0.19 12.75
CA PHE A 394 21.68 1.58 12.94
C PHE A 394 21.81 2.04 14.40
N MET A 395 21.46 1.21 15.40
CA MET A 395 21.41 1.61 16.83
C MET A 395 22.53 0.97 17.68
N ARG A 396 23.76 0.84 17.15
CA ARG A 396 24.91 0.44 17.98
C ARG A 396 25.70 1.67 18.42
N LYS A 397 25.27 2.29 19.52
CA LYS A 397 26.16 3.09 20.38
C LYS A 397 25.62 3.13 21.80
N GLU A 398 26.47 2.73 22.73
CA GLU A 398 26.29 2.81 24.18
C GLU A 398 26.13 4.29 24.59
N CYS A 399 25.09 4.62 25.36
CA CYS A 399 24.95 5.92 25.99
C CYS A 399 24.82 5.73 27.50
N ASN A 400 25.82 6.23 28.21
CA ASN A 400 25.83 6.49 29.65
C ASN A 400 24.91 7.69 30.00
N GLU A 401 24.51 7.71 31.26
CA GLU A 401 23.48 8.53 31.90
C GLU A 401 23.82 10.03 32.09
N ASP A 402 22.75 10.75 32.45
CA ASP A 402 22.66 12.03 33.16
C ASP A 402 22.95 13.36 32.45
N GLN A 403 21.87 14.11 32.16
CA GLN A 403 21.74 15.53 32.52
C GLN A 403 20.31 16.05 32.36
N GLY A 404 19.74 16.57 33.46
CA GLY A 404 18.40 17.15 33.55
C GLY A 404 18.32 18.59 33.05
N PHE A 405 17.21 18.94 32.39
CA PHE A 405 16.87 20.30 31.97
C PHE A 405 15.45 20.67 32.44
N GLU A 406 15.34 21.77 33.20
CA GLU A 406 14.07 22.39 33.60
C GLU A 406 13.51 23.26 32.46
N ILE A 407 12.22 23.08 32.10
CA ILE A 407 11.52 23.90 31.11
C ILE A 407 10.20 24.47 31.65
N ARG A 408 10.09 25.80 31.55
CA ARG A 408 8.96 26.66 31.93
C ARG A 408 7.78 26.51 30.96
N ARG A 409 6.56 26.47 31.52
CA ARG A 409 5.29 26.23 30.84
C ARG A 409 4.59 27.53 30.41
N SER A 410 3.97 27.54 29.23
CA SER A 410 2.88 28.46 28.86
C SER A 410 1.77 27.73 28.10
N ARG A 411 0.56 28.27 28.19
CA ARG A 411 -0.75 27.57 28.24
C ARG A 411 -1.41 27.35 26.87
N ALA A 412 -1.84 26.11 26.60
CA ALA A 412 -3.11 25.72 25.95
C ALA A 412 -3.26 24.18 26.07
N LYS A 413 -4.29 23.68 26.78
CA LYS A 413 -4.43 22.26 27.20
C LYS A 413 -5.70 21.58 26.66
N PRO A 414 -5.58 20.34 26.15
CA PRO A 414 -6.60 19.28 26.18
C PRO A 414 -6.51 18.39 27.45
N ARG A 415 -7.57 17.61 27.73
CA ARG A 415 -7.96 17.11 29.07
C ARG A 415 -7.05 16.10 29.80
N THR A 416 -6.11 15.41 29.17
CA THR A 416 -5.17 14.52 29.88
C THR A 416 -3.84 14.40 29.11
N TRP A 417 -2.78 15.07 29.59
CA TRP A 417 -1.40 14.84 29.13
C TRP A 417 -0.51 14.71 30.35
N ARG A 418 0.33 13.67 30.36
CA ARG A 418 1.41 13.51 31.32
C ARG A 418 2.65 14.24 30.82
N THR A 419 3.23 15.11 31.65
CA THR A 419 4.55 15.71 31.43
C THR A 419 5.65 14.65 31.42
N GLN A 420 6.87 15.00 31.00
CA GLN A 420 8.00 14.06 31.08
C GLN A 420 8.18 13.49 32.49
N ILE A 421 8.09 14.35 33.51
CA ILE A 421 8.13 13.94 34.93
C ILE A 421 6.95 13.02 35.26
N GLU A 422 5.74 13.34 34.82
CA GLU A 422 4.56 12.49 35.06
C GLU A 422 4.63 11.16 34.28
N ASN A 423 5.37 11.11 33.17
CA ASN A 423 5.64 9.88 32.43
C ASN A 423 6.72 9.04 33.12
N GLU A 424 7.78 9.66 33.63
CA GLU A 424 8.82 9.01 34.43
C GLU A 424 8.26 8.50 35.75
N GLU A 425 7.35 9.25 36.38
CA GLU A 425 6.62 8.84 37.58
C GLU A 425 5.61 7.74 37.29
N ALA A 426 4.88 7.83 36.18
CA ALA A 426 3.99 6.74 35.76
C ALA A 426 4.77 5.45 35.47
N PHE A 427 5.92 5.57 34.81
CA PHE A 427 6.79 4.44 34.51
C PHE A 427 7.35 3.82 35.80
N ARG A 428 7.85 4.64 36.74
CA ARG A 428 8.26 4.16 38.07
C ARG A 428 7.13 3.44 38.80
N LYS A 429 5.91 3.99 38.75
CA LYS A 429 4.76 3.39 39.41
C LYS A 429 4.38 2.05 38.78
N GLU A 430 4.42 1.95 37.45
CA GLU A 430 4.16 0.70 36.73
C GLU A 430 5.24 -0.36 37.04
N GLU A 431 6.49 0.05 37.16
CA GLU A 431 7.60 -0.84 37.54
C GLU A 431 7.51 -1.29 39.01
N GLU A 432 7.13 -0.40 39.93
CA GLU A 432 6.82 -0.74 41.32
C GLU A 432 5.64 -1.73 41.43
N GLU A 433 4.56 -1.50 40.68
CA GLU A 433 3.41 -2.43 40.63
C GLU A 433 3.83 -3.80 40.09
N ARG A 434 4.67 -3.84 39.04
CA ARG A 434 5.21 -5.09 38.49
C ARG A 434 6.07 -5.84 39.52
N LEU A 435 6.97 -5.15 40.23
CA LEU A 435 7.80 -5.75 41.27
C LEU A 435 6.97 -6.25 42.46
N TYR A 436 5.92 -5.52 42.82
CA TYR A 436 4.97 -5.92 43.85
C TYR A 436 4.24 -7.22 43.48
N VAL A 437 3.77 -7.35 42.23
CA VAL A 437 3.15 -8.59 41.74
C VAL A 437 4.13 -9.76 41.77
N VAL A 438 5.37 -9.57 41.32
CA VAL A 438 6.41 -10.62 41.35
C VAL A 438 6.69 -11.07 42.79
N ARG A 439 6.81 -10.14 43.75
CA ARG A 439 7.01 -10.46 45.17
C ARG A 439 5.85 -11.28 45.74
N ASN A 440 4.62 -10.86 45.47
CA ASN A 440 3.42 -11.58 45.93
C ASN A 440 3.34 -13.00 45.35
N VAL A 441 3.72 -13.19 44.09
CA VAL A 441 3.78 -14.53 43.47
C VAL A 441 4.86 -15.38 44.13
N ALA A 442 6.05 -14.83 44.37
CA ALA A 442 7.13 -15.53 45.06
C ALA A 442 6.73 -15.95 46.48
N GLU A 443 6.10 -15.05 47.25
CA GLU A 443 5.59 -15.36 48.60
C GLU A 443 4.52 -16.47 48.58
N LYS A 444 3.62 -16.46 47.60
CA LYS A 444 2.63 -17.54 47.43
C LYS A 444 3.29 -18.88 47.13
N LEU A 445 4.31 -18.91 46.27
CA LEU A 445 5.06 -20.14 45.98
C LEU A 445 5.82 -20.67 47.20
N VAL A 446 6.42 -19.78 48.00
CA VAL A 446 7.06 -20.17 49.27
C VAL A 446 6.06 -20.76 50.25
N ARG A 447 4.86 -20.17 50.39
CA ARG A 447 3.79 -20.71 51.25
C ARG A 447 3.32 -22.09 50.79
N LEU A 448 3.11 -22.27 49.48
CA LEU A 448 2.72 -23.57 48.92
C LEU A 448 3.79 -24.64 49.15
N ASN A 449 5.07 -24.29 48.98
CA ASN A 449 6.18 -25.22 49.27
C ASN A 449 6.24 -25.58 50.78
N ALA A 450 6.02 -24.61 51.67
CA ALA A 450 6.01 -24.85 53.11
C ALA A 450 4.82 -25.74 53.54
N GLU A 451 3.65 -25.60 52.91
CA GLU A 451 2.49 -26.47 53.14
C GLU A 451 2.73 -27.89 52.61
N THR A 452 3.40 -28.02 51.47
CA THR A 452 3.73 -29.32 50.87
C THR A 452 4.74 -30.09 51.73
N GLY A 453 5.73 -29.40 52.30
CA GLY A 453 6.73 -30.00 53.19
C GLY A 453 6.21 -30.44 54.55
N ARG A 454 5.01 -30.00 54.99
CA ARG A 454 4.37 -30.48 56.24
C ARG A 454 3.48 -31.71 56.05
N ARG A 455 3.24 -32.14 54.80
CA ARG A 455 2.41 -33.31 54.47
C ARG A 455 3.21 -34.56 54.12
N ILE A 456 4.54 -34.48 54.24
CA ILE A 456 5.48 -35.60 54.17
C ILE A 456 5.98 -35.81 55.60
#